data_AF-A0A5N5IPT3-F1
#
_entry.id   AF-A0A5N5IPT3-F1
#
_cell.length_a   1.000
_cell.length_b   1.000
_cell.length_c   1.000
_cell.angle_alpha   90.00
_cell.angle_beta   90.00
_cell.angle_gamma   90.00
#
_symmetry.space_group_name_H-M   'P 1'
#
loop_
_entity.id
_entity.type
_entity.pdbx_description
1 polymer ?
#
loop_
_entity_poly.entity_id
_entity_poly.type
_entity_poly.pdbx_seq_one_letter_code
_entity_poly.pdbx_strand_id
1 'polypeptide(L)'
;MNGDGTAEDTVEEVIQAIAPITAKAARIFYPPSIAIDASTNGTFNLDLYQEYIDQYGSPAVGSTGAPATIPTYSRSELYYYVTYADPTVFDISAMAIDANGNLTYKIDAQPSDYNALINVVFVVK
;
A
#
# COMPACT_ATOMS: atom_id res chain seq x y z
N MET A 1 -29.01 -18.97 -40.52
CA MET A 1 -28.16 -18.72 -39.34
C MET A 1 -27.70 -17.28 -39.45
N ASN A 2 -28.53 -16.34 -39.01
CA ASN A 2 -28.21 -14.91 -39.12
C ASN A 2 -27.48 -14.56 -37.83
N GLY A 3 -26.18 -14.34 -37.94
CA GLY A 3 -25.31 -14.03 -36.82
C GLY A 3 -25.70 -12.72 -36.18
N ASP A 4 -26.41 -12.79 -35.05
CA ASP A 4 -26.41 -11.74 -34.05
C ASP A 4 -25.09 -11.82 -33.27
N GLY A 5 -24.01 -11.52 -33.97
CA GLY A 5 -22.87 -10.93 -33.29
C GLY A 5 -23.41 -9.67 -32.63
N THR A 6 -23.61 -9.72 -31.31
CA THR A 6 -23.71 -8.54 -30.46
C THR A 6 -22.41 -7.78 -30.61
N ALA A 7 -22.31 -7.00 -31.68
CA ALA A 7 -21.28 -6.03 -31.90
C ALA A 7 -21.67 -4.80 -31.06
N GLU A 8 -20.74 -4.39 -30.21
CA GLU A 8 -20.87 -3.25 -29.32
C GLU A 8 -21.03 -1.99 -30.19
N ASP A 9 -22.27 -1.53 -30.36
CA ASP A 9 -22.64 -0.57 -31.42
C ASP A 9 -22.58 0.90 -30.99
N THR A 10 -22.11 1.19 -29.76
CA THR A 10 -22.01 2.59 -29.31
C THR A 10 -20.69 2.90 -28.60
N VAL A 11 -20.10 4.05 -28.96
CA VAL A 11 -18.95 4.63 -28.24
C VAL A 11 -19.29 4.87 -26.77
N GLU A 12 -20.56 5.12 -26.45
CA GLU A 12 -21.09 5.25 -25.10
C GLU A 12 -21.01 3.95 -24.30
N GLU A 13 -21.35 2.80 -24.89
CA GLU A 13 -21.21 1.48 -24.26
C GLU A 13 -19.74 1.10 -24.09
N VAL A 14 -18.88 1.40 -25.07
CA VAL A 14 -17.43 1.21 -24.91
C VAL A 14 -16.89 2.10 -23.78
N ILE A 15 -17.33 3.37 -23.69
CA ILE A 15 -16.95 4.27 -22.59
C ILE A 15 -17.47 3.75 -21.23
N GLN A 16 -18.70 3.24 -21.17
CA GLN A 16 -19.27 2.66 -19.95
C GLN A 16 -18.63 1.32 -19.56
N ALA A 17 -18.16 0.52 -20.53
CA ALA A 17 -17.43 -0.72 -20.30
C ALA A 17 -16.00 -0.48 -19.79
N ILE A 18 -15.40 0.68 -20.09
CA ILE A 18 -14.12 1.12 -19.51
C ILE A 18 -14.32 1.74 -18.10
N ALA A 19 -15.55 2.12 -17.74
CA ALA A 19 -15.86 3.01 -16.61
C ALA A 19 -15.98 2.37 -15.22
N PRO A 20 -15.86 1.04 -15.02
CA PRO A 20 -14.74 0.61 -14.18
C PRO A 20 -14.34 -0.87 -14.40
N ILE A 21 -13.10 -1.11 -14.81
CA ILE A 21 -12.44 -2.37 -14.44
C ILE A 21 -12.08 -2.27 -12.94
N THR A 22 -13.08 -2.32 -12.05
CA THR A 22 -12.88 -2.55 -10.61
C THR A 22 -12.53 -4.02 -10.38
N ALA A 23 -11.46 -4.49 -11.04
CA ALA A 23 -10.80 -5.69 -10.57
C ALA A 23 -10.30 -5.37 -9.16
N LYS A 24 -10.87 -6.01 -8.13
CA LYS A 24 -10.47 -5.78 -6.73
C LYS A 24 -8.95 -5.84 -6.51
N ALA A 25 -8.24 -6.61 -7.33
CA ALA A 25 -6.78 -6.72 -7.33
C ALA A 25 -6.06 -5.48 -7.91
N ALA A 26 -6.66 -4.74 -8.85
CA ALA A 26 -6.03 -3.58 -9.50
C ALA A 26 -5.88 -2.36 -8.58
N ARG A 27 -6.44 -2.40 -7.37
CA ARG A 27 -6.44 -1.29 -6.40
C ARG A 27 -5.65 -1.58 -5.14
N ILE A 28 -5.08 -2.78 -5.01
CA ILE A 28 -4.31 -3.20 -3.84
C ILE A 28 -2.87 -3.39 -4.27
N PHE A 29 -1.93 -2.81 -3.55
CA PHE A 29 -0.52 -3.12 -3.73
C PHE A 29 0.17 -3.35 -2.39
N TYR A 30 1.15 -4.25 -2.44
CA TYR A 30 1.89 -4.74 -1.28
C TYR A 30 3.27 -4.07 -1.28
N PRO A 31 3.48 -3.00 -0.50
CA PRO A 31 4.83 -2.53 -0.24
C PRO A 31 5.65 -3.65 0.42
N PRO A 32 6.97 -3.71 0.19
CA PRO A 32 7.90 -4.44 1.03
C PRO A 32 7.66 -4.20 2.53
N SER A 33 7.99 -5.19 3.36
CA SER A 33 7.92 -5.06 4.81
C SER A 33 8.79 -3.88 5.29
N ILE A 34 8.30 -3.16 6.28
CA ILE A 34 8.99 -2.00 6.84
C ILE A 34 9.75 -2.44 8.09
N ALA A 35 11.03 -2.10 8.15
CA ALA A 35 11.86 -2.33 9.33
C ALA A 35 11.62 -1.24 10.37
N ILE A 36 11.41 -1.66 11.61
CA ILE A 36 11.19 -0.78 12.75
C ILE A 36 12.41 -0.86 13.66
N ASP A 37 12.95 0.30 14.04
CA ASP A 37 13.90 0.37 15.13
C ASP A 37 13.17 0.12 16.46
N ALA A 38 13.22 -1.13 16.89
CA ALA A 38 12.59 -1.54 18.13
C ALA A 38 13.49 -1.37 19.36
N SER A 39 14.70 -0.81 19.25
CA SER A 39 15.74 -0.79 20.30
C SER A 39 15.34 -0.12 21.62
N THR A 40 14.25 0.64 21.61
CA THR A 40 13.68 1.29 22.79
C THR A 40 12.17 1.07 22.87
N ASN A 41 11.69 0.76 24.08
CA ASN A 41 10.26 0.67 24.35
C ASN A 41 9.64 2.08 24.42
N GLY A 42 8.42 2.23 23.92
CA GLY A 42 7.74 3.53 23.90
C GLY A 42 6.68 3.63 22.82
N THR A 43 6.11 4.82 22.69
CA THR A 43 5.17 5.19 21.62
C THR A 43 5.89 6.00 20.56
N PHE A 44 5.72 5.61 19.30
CA PHE A 44 6.39 6.20 18.15
C PHE A 44 5.41 6.44 17.01
N ASN A 45 5.84 7.25 16.05
CA ASN A 45 5.09 7.53 14.84
C ASN A 45 5.91 7.09 13.62
N LEU A 46 5.23 6.57 12.61
CA LEU A 46 5.78 6.23 11.31
C LEU A 46 4.88 6.79 10.22
N ASP A 47 5.46 7.46 9.24
CA ASP A 47 4.73 7.97 8.09
C ASP A 47 4.71 6.93 6.97
N LEU A 48 3.65 6.12 6.91
CA LEU A 48 3.53 5.04 5.92
C LEU A 48 3.47 5.55 4.47
N TYR A 49 3.00 6.78 4.26
CA TYR A 49 3.02 7.38 2.94
C TYR A 49 4.43 7.79 2.53
N GLN A 50 5.24 8.28 3.48
CA GLN A 50 6.62 8.62 3.17
C GLN A 50 7.42 7.36 2.82
N GLU A 51 7.26 6.27 3.58
CA GLU A 51 7.86 4.96 3.26
C GLU A 51 7.48 4.48 1.85
N TYR A 52 6.21 4.67 1.46
CA TYR A 52 5.74 4.42 0.10
C TYR A 52 6.47 5.26 -0.96
N ILE A 53 6.59 6.57 -0.75
CA ILE A 53 7.25 7.46 -1.73
C ILE A 53 8.75 7.19 -1.81
N ASP A 54 9.41 6.91 -0.69
CA ASP A 54 10.84 6.62 -0.67
C ASP A 54 11.14 5.35 -1.48
N GLN A 55 10.24 4.38 -1.46
CA GLN A 55 10.41 3.12 -2.16
C GLN A 55 9.99 3.16 -3.64
N TYR A 56 8.87 3.80 -3.96
CA TYR A 56 8.31 3.80 -5.32
C TYR A 56 8.62 5.07 -6.11
N GLY A 57 8.78 6.21 -5.43
CA GLY A 57 9.06 7.50 -6.05
C GLY A 57 10.50 7.67 -6.53
N SER A 58 11.44 6.91 -5.98
CA SER A 58 12.86 6.94 -6.36
C SER A 58 13.48 5.54 -6.50
N PRO A 59 13.07 4.75 -7.51
CA PRO A 59 13.62 3.41 -7.70
C PRO A 59 15.12 3.50 -8.01
N ALA A 60 15.93 2.71 -7.31
CA ALA A 60 17.38 2.71 -7.48
C ALA A 60 17.82 2.26 -8.89
N VAL A 61 17.07 1.33 -9.51
CA VAL A 61 17.36 0.75 -10.83
C VAL A 61 16.05 0.44 -11.55
N GLY A 62 15.99 0.74 -12.84
CA GLY A 62 14.93 0.31 -13.76
C GLY A 62 15.50 -0.56 -14.88
N SER A 63 14.67 -1.41 -15.48
CA SER A 63 15.05 -2.18 -16.67
C SER A 63 15.16 -1.28 -17.90
N THR A 64 15.91 -1.71 -18.91
CA THR A 64 16.00 -1.00 -20.19
C THR A 64 14.62 -0.81 -20.80
N GLY A 65 14.24 0.44 -21.09
CA GLY A 65 12.93 0.80 -21.64
C GLY A 65 11.84 1.05 -20.60
N ALA A 66 12.12 0.86 -19.30
CA ALA A 66 11.20 1.27 -18.25
C ALA A 66 11.10 2.81 -18.18
N PRO A 67 9.92 3.35 -17.81
CA PRO A 67 9.81 4.76 -17.47
C PRO A 67 10.76 5.15 -16.34
N ALA A 68 11.23 6.40 -16.34
CA ALA A 68 12.11 6.91 -15.30
C ALA A 68 11.45 6.99 -13.91
N THR A 69 10.11 7.00 -13.87
CA THR A 69 9.30 7.12 -12.65
C THR A 69 8.25 6.03 -12.63
N ILE A 70 8.07 5.41 -11.47
CA ILE A 70 6.88 4.58 -11.21
C ILE A 70 5.73 5.55 -10.88
N PRO A 71 4.56 5.45 -11.53
CA PRO A 71 3.40 6.25 -11.15
C PRO A 71 3.04 6.02 -9.68
N THR A 72 2.81 7.10 -8.95
CA THR A 72 2.44 7.05 -7.52
C THR A 72 1.12 7.74 -7.26
N TYR A 73 0.50 7.38 -6.14
CA TYR A 73 -0.69 8.04 -5.62
C TYR A 73 -0.32 9.13 -4.61
N SER A 74 -1.18 10.14 -4.49
CA SER A 74 -1.13 11.10 -3.39
C SER A 74 -1.67 10.46 -2.11
N ARG A 75 -1.31 11.07 -0.98
CA ARG A 75 -1.70 10.60 0.36
C ARG A 75 -3.22 10.47 0.52
N SER A 76 -3.98 11.38 -0.09
CA SER A 76 -5.45 11.39 -0.06
C SER A 76 -6.11 10.29 -0.90
N GLU A 77 -5.38 9.68 -1.83
CA GLU A 77 -5.86 8.62 -2.72
C GLU A 77 -5.68 7.21 -2.14
N LEU A 78 -5.16 7.07 -0.92
CA LEU A 78 -4.82 5.79 -0.32
C LEU A 78 -5.51 5.54 1.04
N TYR A 79 -5.93 4.30 1.24
CA TYR A 79 -6.16 3.68 2.55
C TYR A 79 -4.92 2.87 2.96
N TYR A 80 -4.63 2.87 4.25
CA TYR A 80 -3.42 2.27 4.83
C TYR A 80 -3.80 1.18 5.83
N TYR A 81 -3.16 0.02 5.75
CA TYR A 81 -3.44 -1.12 6.63
C TYR A 81 -2.12 -1.74 7.10
N VAL A 82 -1.92 -1.87 8.40
CA VAL A 82 -0.93 -2.81 8.95
C VAL A 82 -1.58 -4.19 8.97
N THR A 83 -1.04 -5.13 8.20
CA THR A 83 -1.56 -6.50 8.09
C THR A 83 -0.82 -7.48 8.99
N TYR A 84 0.37 -7.12 9.46
CA TYR A 84 1.11 -7.87 10.45
C TYR A 84 2.06 -6.97 11.24
N ALA A 85 2.13 -7.21 12.54
CA ALA A 85 3.19 -6.78 13.44
C ALA A 85 3.29 -7.84 14.55
N ASP A 86 4.50 -8.13 15.03
CA ASP A 86 4.71 -9.16 16.06
C ASP A 86 4.05 -8.73 17.39
N PRO A 87 3.05 -9.47 17.89
CA PRO A 87 2.35 -9.11 19.13
C PRO A 87 3.20 -9.29 20.39
N THR A 88 4.37 -9.92 20.30
CA THR A 88 5.33 -9.99 21.41
C THR A 88 6.20 -8.73 21.51
N VAL A 89 6.30 -7.95 20.42
CA VAL A 89 7.07 -6.71 20.32
C VAL A 89 6.16 -5.49 20.42
N PHE A 90 4.99 -5.55 19.77
CA PHE A 90 4.09 -4.42 19.58
C PHE A 90 2.77 -4.56 20.33
N ASP A 91 2.31 -3.45 20.92
CA ASP A 91 0.95 -3.31 21.43
C ASP A 91 -0.01 -3.00 20.27
N ILE A 92 -0.57 -4.05 19.66
CA ILE A 92 -1.51 -3.93 18.53
C ILE A 92 -2.76 -3.13 18.92
N SER A 93 -3.18 -3.18 20.19
CA SER A 93 -4.37 -2.46 20.65
C SER A 93 -4.15 -0.95 20.74
N ALA A 94 -2.89 -0.50 20.85
CA ALA A 94 -2.50 0.90 20.84
C ALA A 94 -2.14 1.43 19.44
N MET A 95 -2.15 0.57 18.40
CA MET A 95 -1.88 1.01 17.03
C MET A 95 -3.06 1.78 16.45
N ALA A 96 -2.77 2.92 15.82
CA ALA A 96 -3.75 3.72 15.10
C ALA A 96 -3.13 4.35 13.86
N ILE A 97 -3.88 4.38 12.76
CA ILE A 97 -3.46 5.05 11.52
C ILE A 97 -4.46 6.17 11.23
N ASP A 98 -3.96 7.39 10.99
CA ASP A 98 -4.81 8.49 10.57
C ASP A 98 -5.12 8.47 9.06
N ALA A 99 -6.00 9.37 8.60
CA ALA A 99 -6.37 9.45 7.18
C ALA A 99 -5.23 9.86 6.24
N ASN A 100 -4.12 10.33 6.82
CA ASN A 100 -2.91 10.73 6.14
C ASN A 100 -1.87 9.58 6.09
N GLY A 101 -2.15 8.42 6.69
CA GLY A 101 -1.19 7.32 6.73
C GLY A 101 -0.10 7.48 7.79
N ASN A 102 -0.27 8.37 8.78
CA ASN A 102 0.58 8.42 9.95
C ASN A 102 0.15 7.31 10.92
N LEU A 103 1.01 6.30 11.09
CA LEU A 103 0.85 5.22 12.05
C LEU A 103 1.44 5.64 13.39
N THR A 104 0.62 5.65 14.43
CA THR A 104 1.09 5.61 15.82
C THR A 104 1.17 4.14 16.26
N TYR A 105 2.28 3.73 16.85
CA TYR A 105 2.49 2.38 17.38
C TYR A 105 3.25 2.41 18.71
N LYS A 106 3.18 1.30 19.45
CA LYS A 106 3.85 1.15 20.75
C LYS A 106 4.65 -0.14 20.80
N ILE A 107 5.90 -0.04 21.25
CA ILE A 107 6.82 -1.15 21.46
C ILE A 107 6.80 -1.51 22.95
N ASP A 108 6.40 -2.74 23.26
CA ASP A 108 6.29 -3.28 24.61
C ASP A 108 7.51 -4.13 25.00
N ALA A 109 8.19 -4.72 24.02
CA ALA A 109 9.39 -5.49 24.24
C ALA A 109 10.31 -5.47 23.03
N GLN A 110 11.57 -5.80 23.27
CA GLN A 110 12.58 -5.97 22.22
C GLN A 110 12.34 -7.28 21.47
N PRO A 111 12.51 -7.31 20.13
CA PRO A 111 12.40 -8.53 19.36
C PRO A 111 13.48 -9.55 19.76
N SER A 112 13.14 -10.84 19.69
CA SER A 112 14.06 -11.93 20.06
C SER A 112 15.19 -12.12 19.04
N ASP A 113 14.95 -11.68 17.81
CA ASP A 113 15.89 -11.53 16.71
C ASP A 113 16.10 -10.03 16.40
N TYR A 114 17.20 -9.69 15.74
CA TYR A 114 17.59 -8.28 15.49
C TYR A 114 16.64 -7.50 14.56
N ASN A 115 15.47 -8.03 14.20
CA ASN A 115 14.57 -7.45 13.21
C ASN A 115 13.14 -7.33 13.77
N ALA A 116 12.65 -6.11 13.93
CA ALA A 116 11.22 -5.86 14.02
C ALA A 116 10.70 -5.44 12.64
N LEU A 117 9.78 -6.24 12.08
CA LEU A 117 9.18 -5.98 10.77
C LEU A 117 7.66 -5.80 10.92
N ILE A 118 7.10 -4.86 10.15
CA ILE A 118 5.66 -4.77 9.94
C ILE A 118 5.34 -5.00 8.46
N ASN A 119 4.19 -5.63 8.20
CA ASN A 119 3.64 -5.73 6.84
C ASN A 119 2.52 -4.71 6.68
N VAL A 120 2.54 -4.02 5.54
CA VAL A 120 1.58 -2.98 5.22
C VAL A 120 0.93 -3.27 3.88
N VAL A 121 -0.33 -2.88 3.72
CA VAL A 121 -1.07 -2.93 2.46
C VAL A 121 -1.67 -1.56 2.20
N PHE A 122 -1.53 -1.10 0.96
CA PHE A 122 -2.16 0.13 0.49
C PHE A 122 -3.29 -0.19 -0.47
N VAL A 123 -4.41 0.54 -0.32
CA VAL A 123 -5.60 0.38 -1.18
C VAL A 123 -5.97 1.74 -1.76
N VAL A 124 -6.09 1.82 -3.09
CA VAL A 124 -6.51 3.03 -3.80
C VAL A 124 -7.98 3.33 -3.52
N LYS A 125 -8.29 4.56 -3.10
CA LYS A 125 -9.66 5.05 -2.78
C LYS A 125 -10.56 5.14 -3.97
#